data_AF-A0A7V2KVW1-F1
#
_entry.id   AF-A0A7V2KVW1-F1
#
_cell.length_a   1.000
_cell.length_b   1.000
_cell.length_c   1.000
_cell.angle_alpha   90.00
_cell.angle_beta   90.00
_cell.angle_gamma   90.00
#
_symmetry.space_group_name_H-M   'P 1'
#
loop_
_entity.id
_entity.type
_entity.pdbx_description
1 polymer ?
#
loop_
_entity_poly.entity_id
_entity_poly.type
_entity_poly.pdbx_seq_one_letter_code
_entity_poly.pdbx_strand_id
1 'polypeptide(L)'
;MTLEELSKNTGLSRKYITRLEEGKSRPSAKVVRLLAGALDEPPLSLKVAAGLVEFWDLYPADLKERPDDVSLSEVSEEEETKLLWFLRYIRHAEV
;
A
#
# COMPACT_ATOMS: atom_id res chain seq x y z
N MET A 1 -17.66 4.27 0.92
CA MET A 1 -17.64 4.32 2.40
C MET A 1 -17.64 5.77 2.85
N THR A 2 -18.45 6.12 3.85
CA THR A 2 -18.47 7.46 4.48
C THR A 2 -17.52 7.55 5.67
N LEU A 3 -17.17 8.77 6.13
CA LEU A 3 -16.36 8.96 7.34
C LEU A 3 -17.02 8.41 8.60
N GLU A 4 -18.35 8.39 8.65
CA GLU A 4 -19.12 7.84 9.76
C GLU A 4 -19.02 6.31 9.79
N GLU A 5 -19.12 5.67 8.62
CA GLU A 5 -18.92 4.22 8.48
C GLU A 5 -17.49 3.82 8.83
N LEU A 6 -16.49 4.57 8.34
CA LEU A 6 -15.09 4.30 8.64
C LEU A 6 -14.78 4.48 10.14
N SER A 7 -15.38 5.49 10.78
CA SER A 7 -15.28 5.70 12.23
C SER A 7 -15.82 4.51 13.01
N LYS A 8 -17.00 3.98 12.62
CA LYS A 8 -17.61 2.82 13.26
C LYS A 8 -16.76 1.55 13.05
N ASN A 9 -16.29 1.30 11.83
CA ASN A 9 -15.54 0.10 11.49
C ASN A 9 -14.15 0.06 12.16
N THR A 10 -13.52 1.22 12.35
CA THR A 10 -12.17 1.31 12.95
C THR A 10 -12.17 1.57 14.46
N GLY A 11 -13.30 2.02 15.01
CA GLY A 11 -13.38 2.54 16.38
C GLY A 11 -12.64 3.87 16.58
N LEU A 12 -12.11 4.49 15.51
CA LEU A 12 -11.45 5.80 15.57
C LEU A 12 -12.51 6.90 15.53
N SER A 13 -12.29 7.99 16.27
CA SER A 13 -13.23 9.12 16.20
C SER A 13 -13.22 9.76 14.81
N ARG A 14 -14.39 10.13 14.30
CA ARG A 14 -14.54 10.90 13.05
C ARG A 14 -13.63 12.13 13.00
N LYS A 15 -13.53 12.87 14.12
CA LYS A 15 -12.64 14.05 14.23
C LYS A 15 -11.17 13.70 14.01
N TYR A 16 -10.72 12.55 14.50
CA TYR A 16 -9.35 12.08 14.28
C TYR A 16 -9.12 11.70 12.82
N ILE A 17 -10.07 10.98 12.20
CA ILE A 17 -9.99 10.59 10.78
C ILE A 17 -9.90 11.84 9.89
N THR A 18 -10.74 12.85 10.10
CA THR A 18 -10.67 14.12 9.36
C THR A 18 -9.29 14.78 9.50
N ARG A 19 -8.69 14.80 10.70
CA ARG A 19 -7.35 15.33 10.87
C ARG A 19 -6.27 14.53 10.13
N LEU A 20 -6.47 13.22 9.94
CA LEU A 20 -5.57 12.41 9.13
C LEU A 20 -5.69 12.77 7.65
N GLU A 21 -6.92 12.91 7.13
CA GLU A 21 -7.17 13.31 5.73
C GLU A 21 -6.60 14.70 5.41
N GLU A 22 -6.68 15.64 6.36
CA GLU A 22 -6.11 16.97 6.21
C GLU A 22 -4.58 17.01 6.41
N GLY A 23 -3.93 15.88 6.68
CA GLY A 23 -2.48 15.81 6.97
C GLY A 23 -2.07 16.45 8.31
N LYS A 24 -3.03 16.81 9.16
CA LYS A 24 -2.81 17.48 10.46
C LYS A 24 -2.48 16.52 11.60
N SER A 25 -2.32 15.23 11.31
CA SER A 25 -1.97 14.19 12.29
C SER A 25 -1.21 13.07 11.60
N ARG A 26 -0.17 12.54 12.25
CA ARG A 26 0.52 11.34 11.79
C ARG A 26 -0.09 10.10 12.47
N PRO A 27 -0.54 9.09 11.73
CA PRO A 27 -1.08 7.87 12.31
C PRO A 27 0.04 6.97 12.86
N SER A 28 -0.26 6.22 13.93
CA SER A 28 0.63 5.15 14.38
C SER A 28 0.49 3.91 13.48
N ALA A 29 1.44 2.97 13.58
CA ALA A 29 1.34 1.70 12.85
C ALA A 29 0.05 0.92 13.16
N LYS A 30 -0.46 1.00 14.39
CA LYS A 30 -1.75 0.41 14.78
C LYS A 30 -2.92 1.06 14.04
N VAL A 31 -2.92 2.39 13.94
CA VAL A 31 -3.97 3.16 13.23
C VAL A 31 -3.97 2.82 11.74
N VAL A 32 -2.79 2.72 11.12
CA VAL A 32 -2.66 2.31 9.71
C VAL A 32 -3.28 0.93 9.47
N ARG A 33 -3.03 -0.05 10.36
CA ARG A 33 -3.63 -1.40 10.25
C ARG A 33 -5.15 -1.39 10.40
N LEU A 34 -5.68 -0.58 11.32
CA LEU A 34 -7.14 -0.46 11.50
C LEU A 34 -7.80 0.14 10.26
N LEU A 35 -7.24 1.22 9.71
CA LEU A 35 -7.74 1.85 8.49
C LEU A 35 -7.67 0.89 7.30
N ALA A 36 -6.54 0.21 7.14
CA ALA A 36 -6.32 -0.80 6.10
C ALA A 36 -7.40 -1.90 6.14
N GLY A 37 -7.60 -2.51 7.31
CA GLY A 37 -8.62 -3.57 7.46
C GLY A 37 -10.05 -3.07 7.25
N ALA A 38 -10.38 -1.83 7.61
CA ALA A 38 -11.71 -1.26 7.36
C ALA A 38 -11.94 -0.83 5.90
N LEU A 39 -10.86 -0.58 5.15
CA LEU A 39 -10.87 -0.23 3.74
C LEU A 39 -10.75 -1.45 2.81
N ASP A 40 -10.54 -2.63 3.39
CA ASP A 40 -10.21 -3.86 2.64
C ASP A 40 -8.97 -3.69 1.77
N GLU A 41 -7.96 -3.00 2.31
CA GLU A 41 -6.70 -2.70 1.63
C GLU A 41 -5.51 -3.20 2.45
N PRO A 42 -4.42 -3.67 1.80
CA PRO A 42 -3.19 -3.95 2.51
C PRO A 42 -2.64 -2.69 3.21
N PRO A 43 -2.12 -2.80 4.46
CA PRO A 43 -1.50 -1.67 5.16
C PRO A 43 -0.34 -1.02 4.39
N LEU A 44 0.28 -1.78 3.48
CA LEU A 44 1.35 -1.30 2.63
C LEU A 44 0.85 -0.34 1.55
N SER A 45 -0.32 -0.60 0.95
CA SER A 45 -0.97 0.30 -0.03
C SER A 45 -1.15 1.70 0.55
N LEU A 46 -1.61 1.78 1.80
CA LEU A 46 -1.79 3.07 2.49
C LEU A 46 -0.46 3.81 2.74
N LYS A 47 0.62 3.10 3.00
CA LYS A 47 1.95 3.71 3.21
C LYS A 47 2.55 4.25 1.92
N VAL A 48 2.40 3.52 0.82
CA VAL A 48 2.82 3.96 -0.52
C VAL A 48 2.01 5.19 -0.95
N ALA A 49 0.68 5.13 -0.84
CA ALA A 49 -0.20 6.27 -1.17
C ALA A 49 0.10 7.53 -0.33
N ALA A 50 0.53 7.34 0.92
CA ALA A 50 0.94 8.44 1.80
C ALA A 50 2.38 8.94 1.54
N GLY A 51 3.11 8.38 0.58
CA GLY A 51 4.52 8.71 0.31
C GLY A 51 5.44 8.43 1.51
N LEU A 52 5.06 7.51 2.39
CA LEU A 52 5.83 7.15 3.59
C LEU A 52 6.84 6.02 3.33
N VAL A 53 6.69 5.33 2.21
CA VAL A 53 7.56 4.27 1.74
C VAL A 53 7.71 4.49 0.24
N GLU A 54 8.94 4.68 -0.21
CA GLU A 54 9.21 4.74 -1.66
C GLU A 54 8.96 3.34 -2.23
N PHE A 55 8.42 3.25 -3.45
CA PHE A 55 8.14 1.97 -4.11
C PHE A 55 9.39 1.06 -4.15
N TRP A 56 10.57 1.67 -4.14
CA TRP A 56 11.88 1.02 -4.15
C TRP A 56 12.29 0.38 -2.82
N ASP A 57 11.76 0.85 -1.69
CA ASP A 57 12.02 0.26 -0.36
C ASP A 57 11.32 -1.10 -0.18
N LEU A 58 10.46 -1.48 -1.13
CA LEU A 58 9.69 -2.73 -1.13
C LEU A 58 10.38 -3.87 -1.88
N TYR A 59 11.49 -3.57 -2.56
CA TYR A 59 12.32 -4.57 -3.21
C TYR A 59 13.41 -5.04 -2.25
N PRO A 60 13.63 -6.36 -2.12
CA PRO A 60 14.72 -6.86 -1.30
C PRO A 60 16.06 -6.37 -1.87
N ALA A 61 16.94 -5.91 -0.98
CA ALA A 61 18.20 -5.23 -1.31
C ALA A 61 19.21 -6.08 -2.11
N ASP A 62 18.93 -7.37 -2.28
CA ASP A 62 19.72 -8.33 -3.04
C ASP A 62 19.26 -8.52 -4.49
N LEU A 63 18.21 -7.81 -4.93
CA LEU A 63 17.95 -7.61 -6.35
C LEU A 63 19.09 -6.79 -6.94
N LYS A 64 20.02 -7.49 -7.59
CA LYS A 64 21.30 -6.97 -8.09
C LYS A 64 21.17 -5.86 -9.14
N GLU A 65 20.00 -5.65 -9.70
CA GLU A 65 19.80 -4.76 -10.85
C GLU A 65 18.79 -3.69 -10.48
N ARG A 66 19.25 -2.44 -10.52
CA ARG A 66 18.42 -1.27 -10.25
C ARG A 66 17.49 -1.05 -11.45
N PRO A 67 16.18 -0.89 -11.25
CA PRO A 67 15.22 -0.67 -12.34
C PRO A 67 15.41 0.67 -13.06
N ASP A 68 16.29 1.54 -12.56
CA ASP A 68 16.76 2.76 -13.25
C ASP A 68 17.33 2.46 -14.67
N ASP A 69 17.73 1.21 -14.92
CA ASP A 69 18.26 0.73 -16.20
C ASP A 69 17.19 0.04 -17.09
N VAL A 70 15.94 -0.12 -16.62
CA VAL A 70 14.85 -0.75 -17.39
C VAL A 70 14.06 0.33 -18.11
N SER A 71 14.39 0.56 -19.38
CA SER A 71 13.56 1.36 -20.30
C SER A 71 12.14 0.79 -20.33
N LEU A 72 11.12 1.60 -20.01
CA LEU A 72 9.69 1.23 -20.05
C LEU A 72 9.16 0.93 -21.48
N SER A 73 10.05 0.71 -22.44
CA SER A 73 9.72 0.29 -23.80
C SER A 73 9.89 -1.22 -23.90
N GLU A 74 8.75 -1.92 -23.91
CA GLU A 74 8.59 -3.37 -24.12
C GLU A 74 9.11 -4.24 -22.98
N VAL A 75 8.19 -4.51 -22.04
CA VAL A 75 8.34 -5.55 -21.02
C VAL A 75 8.65 -6.87 -21.74
N SER A 76 9.82 -7.45 -21.50
CA SER A 76 10.17 -8.75 -22.07
C SER A 76 9.23 -9.85 -21.54
N GLU A 77 9.07 -10.96 -22.28
CA GLU A 77 8.20 -12.07 -21.84
C GLU A 77 8.58 -12.60 -20.44
N GLU A 78 9.86 -12.51 -20.07
CA GLU A 78 10.35 -12.89 -18.75
C GLU A 78 9.89 -11.91 -17.66
N GLU A 79 9.94 -10.61 -17.94
CA GLU A 79 9.48 -9.56 -17.02
C GLU A 79 7.96 -9.57 -16.88
N GLU A 80 7.23 -9.84 -17.96
CA GLU A 80 5.78 -10.04 -17.93
C GLU A 80 5.44 -11.26 -17.08
N THR A 81 6.19 -12.36 -17.22
CA THR A 81 6.00 -13.56 -16.40
C THR A 81 6.26 -13.29 -14.91
N LYS A 82 7.31 -12.52 -14.58
CA LYS A 82 7.60 -12.10 -13.20
C LYS A 82 6.52 -11.18 -12.63
N LEU A 83 6.03 -10.23 -13.43
CA LEU A 83 4.94 -9.34 -13.05
C LEU A 83 3.64 -10.11 -12.81
N LEU A 84 3.28 -11.02 -13.72
CA LEU A 84 2.09 -11.86 -13.59
C LEU A 84 2.19 -12.82 -12.40
N TRP A 85 3.39 -13.34 -12.10
CA TRP A 85 3.62 -14.12 -10.88
C TRP A 85 3.41 -13.28 -9.63
N PHE A 86 3.94 -12.06 -9.59
CA PHE A 86 3.79 -11.14 -8.46
C PHE A 86 2.33 -10.73 -8.25
N LEU A 87 1.61 -10.39 -9.32
CA LEU A 87 0.17 -10.08 -9.27
C LEU A 87 -0.65 -11.28 -8.79
N ARG A 88 -0.28 -12.51 -9.21
CA ARG A 88 -0.89 -13.74 -8.70
C ARG A 88 -0.57 -13.98 -7.23
N TYR A 89 0.65 -13.73 -6.79
CA TYR A 89 1.05 -13.87 -5.40
C TYR A 89 0.24 -12.94 -4.49
N ILE A 90 0.08 -11.66 -4.87
CA ILE A 90 -0.77 -10.72 -4.12
C ILE A 90 -2.21 -11.23 -4.07
N ARG A 91 -2.77 -11.67 -5.20
CA ARG A 91 -4.15 -12.19 -5.28
C ARG A 91 -4.38 -13.51 -4.51
N HIS A 92 -3.34 -14.32 -4.33
CA HIS A 92 -3.43 -15.60 -3.60
C HIS A 92 -3.00 -15.49 -2.12
N ALA A 93 -2.40 -14.37 -1.72
CA ALA A 93 -2.16 -14.04 -0.31
C ALA A 93 -3.44 -13.61 0.44
N GLU A 94 -4.58 -13.53 -0.27
CA GLU A 94 -5.93 -13.30 0.25
C GLU A 94 -6.73 -14.62 0.43
N VAL A 95 -6.09 -15.66 0.97
CA VAL A 95 -6.79 -16.88 1.45
C VAL A 95 -6.48 -17.14 2.91
#